data_AF-J5JI98-F1
#
_entry.id   AF-J5JI98-F1
#
_cell.length_a   1.000
_cell.length_b   1.000
_cell.length_c   1.000
_cell.angle_alpha   90.00
_cell.angle_beta   90.00
_cell.angle_gamma   90.00
#
_symmetry.space_group_name_H-M   'P 1'
#
loop_
_entity.id
_entity.type
_entity.pdbx_description
1 polymer ?
#
loop_
_entity_poly.entity_id
_entity_poly.type
_entity_poly.pdbx_seq_one_letter_code
_entity_poly.pdbx_strand_id
1 'polypeptide(L)'
;MEGISTIVHAVLVVFLIIELGLTAYLVDRSNGNESRFNFMLFNSIWTFVVVLYTGLVKRVFSGLYHAIVGLALLALTAIFWFAGSIAIAAKIPVNCHGVHDCQVAQAATAFGFFLWAITTGLAVIEGLGSRGGARV
;
A
#
# COMPACT_ATOMS: atom_id res chain seq x y z
N MET A 1 9.17 19.96 -3.68
CA MET A 1 8.80 18.52 -3.67
C MET A 1 7.88 18.16 -2.49
N GLU A 2 7.95 18.85 -1.36
CA GLU A 2 7.14 18.52 -0.17
C GLU A 2 5.62 18.59 -0.40
N GLY A 3 5.16 19.60 -1.17
CA GLY A 3 3.74 19.72 -1.53
C GLY A 3 3.22 18.51 -2.33
N ILE A 4 3.98 18.07 -3.35
CA ILE A 4 3.65 16.91 -4.18
C ILE A 4 3.62 15.63 -3.32
N SER A 5 4.62 15.43 -2.46
CA SER A 5 4.66 14.28 -1.55
C SER A 5 3.41 14.23 -0.65
N THR A 6 2.95 15.37 -0.14
CA THR A 6 1.75 15.43 0.71
C THR A 6 0.49 15.00 -0.03
N ILE A 7 0.32 15.46 -1.26
CA ILE A 7 -0.82 15.09 -2.12
C ILE A 7 -0.78 13.58 -2.39
N VAL A 8 0.40 13.03 -2.69
CA VAL A 8 0.57 11.59 -2.94
C VAL A 8 0.22 10.76 -1.70
N HIS A 9 0.64 11.18 -0.51
CA HIS A 9 0.25 10.51 0.74
C HIS A 9 -1.27 10.61 0.99
N ALA A 10 -1.91 11.74 0.68
CA ALA A 10 -3.35 11.88 0.81
C ALA A 10 -4.12 10.91 -0.12
N VAL A 11 -3.72 10.83 -1.39
CA VAL A 11 -4.29 9.87 -2.35
C VAL A 11 -4.06 8.43 -1.89
N LEU A 12 -2.85 8.12 -1.41
CA LEU A 12 -2.52 6.82 -0.85
C LEU A 12 -3.45 6.45 0.31
N VAL A 13 -3.68 7.37 1.26
CA VAL A 13 -4.57 7.12 2.41
C VAL A 13 -6.01 6.85 1.96
N VAL A 14 -6.52 7.58 0.96
CA VAL A 14 -7.85 7.31 0.41
C VAL A 14 -7.92 5.91 -0.18
N PHE A 15 -6.93 5.51 -0.97
CA PHE A 15 -6.89 4.16 -1.56
C PHE A 15 -6.71 3.08 -0.49
N LEU A 16 -5.97 3.34 0.58
CA LEU A 16 -5.87 2.41 1.71
C LEU A 16 -7.21 2.20 2.42
N ILE A 17 -8.00 3.25 2.62
CA ILE A 17 -9.31 3.12 3.26
C ILE A 17 -10.23 2.26 2.39
N ILE A 18 -10.22 2.48 1.08
CA ILE A 18 -10.98 1.67 0.12
C ILE A 18 -10.53 0.20 0.22
N GLU A 19 -9.22 -0.04 0.14
CA GLU A 19 -8.66 -1.39 0.15
C GLU A 19 -8.90 -2.13 1.47
N LEU A 20 -8.81 -1.42 2.60
CA LEU A 20 -9.14 -1.95 3.92
C LEU A 20 -10.60 -2.42 3.97
N GLY A 21 -11.53 -1.65 3.41
CA GLY A 21 -12.95 -2.02 3.35
C GLY A 21 -13.22 -3.24 2.47
N LEU A 22 -12.63 -3.27 1.27
CA LEU A 22 -12.77 -4.38 0.33
C LEU A 22 -12.19 -5.68 0.91
N THR A 23 -10.99 -5.61 1.47
CA THR A 23 -10.30 -6.78 2.02
C THR A 23 -10.94 -7.27 3.32
N ALA A 24 -11.44 -6.37 4.19
CA ALA A 24 -12.18 -6.76 5.39
C ALA A 24 -13.46 -7.53 5.04
N TYR A 25 -14.21 -7.08 4.03
CA TYR A 25 -15.39 -7.80 3.53
C TYR A 25 -15.03 -9.21 3.03
N LEU A 26 -13.96 -9.34 2.24
CA LEU A 26 -13.52 -10.64 1.72
C LEU A 26 -13.04 -11.59 2.82
N VAL A 27 -12.38 -11.06 3.85
CA VAL A 27 -11.97 -11.83 5.03
C VAL A 27 -13.21 -12.35 5.76
N ASP A 28 -14.17 -11.49 6.08
CA ASP A 28 -15.43 -11.88 6.73
C ASP A 28 -16.18 -12.94 5.90
N ARG A 29 -16.32 -12.69 4.59
CA ARG A 29 -16.99 -13.60 3.66
C ARG A 29 -16.35 -14.99 3.60
N SER A 30 -15.03 -15.07 3.76
CA SER A 30 -14.25 -16.31 3.79
C SER A 30 -14.16 -16.95 5.19
N ASN A 31 -14.83 -16.38 6.20
CA ASN A 31 -14.70 -16.74 7.62
C ASN A 31 -13.23 -16.74 8.08
N GLY A 32 -12.41 -15.86 7.52
CA GLY A 32 -10.96 -15.76 7.82
C GLY A 32 -10.11 -16.93 7.30
N ASN A 33 -10.65 -17.87 6.53
CA ASN A 33 -9.91 -19.07 6.09
C ASN A 33 -9.04 -18.85 4.85
N GLU A 34 -9.17 -17.69 4.18
CA GLU A 34 -8.39 -17.39 2.98
C GLU A 34 -7.19 -16.49 3.29
N SER A 35 -5.99 -17.08 3.29
CA SER A 35 -4.74 -16.40 3.62
C SER A 35 -4.42 -15.22 2.69
N ARG A 36 -4.85 -15.27 1.42
CA ARG A 36 -4.65 -14.17 0.46
C ARG A 36 -5.38 -12.89 0.88
N PHE A 37 -6.62 -13.00 1.37
CA PHE A 37 -7.40 -11.86 1.84
C PHE A 37 -6.87 -11.34 3.19
N ASN A 38 -6.50 -12.26 4.09
CA ASN A 38 -5.88 -11.90 5.36
C ASN A 38 -4.56 -11.12 5.16
N PHE A 39 -3.75 -11.51 4.19
CA PHE A 39 -2.50 -10.81 3.87
C PHE A 39 -2.75 -9.39 3.34
N MET A 40 -3.74 -9.19 2.47
CA MET A 40 -4.07 -7.85 1.96
C MET A 40 -4.70 -6.95 3.03
N LEU A 41 -5.48 -7.53 3.96
CA LEU A 41 -5.97 -6.80 5.13
C LEU A 41 -4.81 -6.37 6.05
N PHE A 42 -3.88 -7.29 6.34
CA PHE A 42 -2.64 -6.97 7.06
C PHE A 42 -1.86 -5.87 6.35
N ASN A 43 -1.70 -5.96 5.04
CA ASN A 43 -0.92 -5.01 4.26
C ASN A 43 -1.52 -3.60 4.31
N SER A 44 -2.87 -3.50 4.32
CA SER A 44 -3.57 -2.23 4.52
C SER A 44 -3.21 -1.60 5.87
N ILE A 45 -3.31 -2.37 6.96
CA ILE A 45 -2.98 -1.92 8.33
C ILE A 45 -1.49 -1.54 8.45
N TRP A 46 -0.61 -2.39 7.92
CA TRP A 46 0.83 -2.14 7.85
C TRP A 46 1.14 -0.82 7.15
N THR A 47 0.49 -0.57 6.01
CA THR A 47 0.75 0.64 5.23
C THR A 47 0.29 1.91 5.96
N PHE A 48 -0.77 1.86 6.78
CA PHE A 48 -1.11 3.00 7.66
C PHE A 48 0.05 3.38 8.59
N VAL A 49 0.71 2.39 9.19
CA VAL A 49 1.88 2.63 10.06
C VAL A 49 3.04 3.25 9.25
N VAL A 50 3.30 2.73 8.06
CA VAL A 50 4.37 3.24 7.18
C VAL A 50 4.11 4.69 6.77
N VAL A 51 2.87 5.03 6.39
CA VAL A 51 2.46 6.39 6.00
C VAL A 51 2.57 7.37 7.15
N LEU A 52 2.24 6.95 8.38
CA LEU A 52 2.46 7.77 9.56
C LEU A 52 3.95 8.08 9.73
N TYR A 53 4.84 7.11 9.53
CA TYR A 53 6.27 7.35 9.61
C TYR A 53 6.81 8.21 8.45
N THR A 54 6.45 7.93 7.20
CA THR A 54 7.00 8.64 6.02
C THR A 54 6.37 10.00 5.77
N GLY A 55 5.11 10.19 6.19
CA GLY A 55 4.36 11.44 6.00
C GLY A 55 4.36 12.34 7.24
N LEU A 56 4.00 11.81 8.41
CA LEU A 56 3.82 12.62 9.62
C LEU A 56 5.13 12.81 10.39
N VAL A 57 5.86 11.73 10.70
CA VAL A 57 7.11 11.82 11.48
C VAL A 57 8.15 12.66 10.74
N LYS A 58 8.31 12.45 9.43
CA LYS A 58 9.20 13.25 8.57
C LYS A 58 8.95 14.77 8.69
N ARG A 59 7.69 15.19 8.83
CA ARG A 59 7.30 16.61 8.87
C ARG A 59 7.37 17.22 10.26
N VAL A 60 6.91 16.50 11.27
CA VAL A 60 6.74 17.04 12.64
C VAL A 60 7.98 16.77 13.50
N PHE A 61 8.68 15.66 13.27
CA PHE A 61 9.79 15.20 14.09
C PHE A 61 11.01 14.87 13.24
N SER A 62 11.59 15.88 12.59
CA SER A 62 12.74 15.73 11.70
C SER A 62 13.95 15.05 12.37
N GLY A 63 14.14 15.23 13.68
CA GLY A 63 15.22 14.56 14.44
C GLY A 63 15.03 13.06 14.66
N LEU A 64 13.81 12.53 14.51
CA LEU A 64 13.51 11.09 14.65
C LEU A 64 13.40 10.38 13.29
N TYR A 65 13.46 11.12 12.19
CA TYR A 65 13.29 10.56 10.85
C TYR A 65 14.62 10.08 10.26
N HIS A 66 14.72 8.79 9.98
CA HIS A 66 15.83 8.20 9.24
C HIS A 66 15.41 7.88 7.79
N ALA A 67 16.02 8.56 6.83
CA ALA A 67 15.70 8.41 5.39
C ALA A 67 15.90 6.98 4.88
N ILE A 68 16.94 6.28 5.33
CA ILE A 68 17.18 4.86 5.00
C ILE A 68 16.04 3.97 5.50
N VAL A 69 15.55 4.23 6.71
CA VAL A 69 14.43 3.47 7.28
C VAL A 69 13.14 3.76 6.50
N GLY A 70 12.89 5.03 6.14
CA GLY A 70 11.76 5.41 5.32
C GLY A 70 11.76 4.73 3.95
N LEU A 71 12.92 4.71 3.28
CA LEU A 71 13.12 4.00 2.02
C LEU A 71 12.88 2.50 2.16
N ALA A 72 13.44 1.86 3.18
CA ALA A 72 13.28 0.44 3.43
C ALA A 72 11.80 0.07 3.69
N LEU A 73 11.10 0.87 4.49
CA LEU A 73 9.67 0.67 4.76
C LEU A 73 8.83 0.81 3.49
N LEU A 74 9.07 1.82 2.66
CA LEU A 74 8.34 2.00 1.40
C LEU A 74 8.64 0.88 0.40
N ALA A 75 9.89 0.45 0.29
CA ALA A 75 10.28 -0.66 -0.59
C ALA A 75 9.65 -1.99 -0.15
N LEU A 76 9.66 -2.30 1.15
CA LEU A 76 9.01 -3.50 1.69
C LEU A 76 7.49 -3.45 1.44
N THR A 77 6.89 -2.29 1.65
CA THR A 77 5.46 -2.07 1.43
C THR A 77 5.09 -2.26 -0.04
N ALA A 78 5.90 -1.75 -0.97
CA ALA A 78 5.70 -1.99 -2.40
C ALA A 78 5.76 -3.50 -2.72
N ILE A 79 6.73 -4.23 -2.18
CA ILE A 79 6.81 -5.68 -2.36
C ILE A 79 5.55 -6.38 -1.86
N PHE A 80 5.04 -5.99 -0.69
CA PHE A 80 3.80 -6.56 -0.14
C PHE A 80 2.58 -6.27 -1.02
N TRP A 81 2.41 -5.02 -1.49
CA TRP A 81 1.31 -4.69 -2.40
C TRP A 81 1.38 -5.45 -3.71
N PHE A 82 2.57 -5.59 -4.29
CA PHE A 82 2.76 -6.35 -5.51
C PHE A 82 2.42 -7.83 -5.31
N ALA A 83 3.00 -8.46 -4.29
CA ALA A 83 2.80 -9.87 -4.00
C ALA A 83 1.33 -10.19 -3.65
N GLY A 84 0.70 -9.37 -2.81
CA GLY A 84 -0.69 -9.54 -2.40
C GLY A 84 -1.67 -9.38 -3.57
N SER A 85 -1.46 -8.36 -4.41
CA SER A 85 -2.30 -8.12 -5.59
C SER A 85 -2.22 -9.28 -6.58
N ILE A 86 -1.00 -9.76 -6.87
CA ILE A 86 -0.80 -10.93 -7.74
C ILE A 86 -1.45 -12.18 -7.14
N ALA A 87 -1.35 -12.38 -5.83
CA ALA A 87 -1.92 -13.55 -5.17
C ALA A 87 -3.45 -13.60 -5.24
N ILE A 88 -4.14 -12.45 -5.12
CA ILE A 88 -5.59 -12.37 -5.37
C ILE A 88 -5.89 -12.56 -6.86
N ALA A 89 -5.14 -11.88 -7.74
CA ALA A 89 -5.32 -11.96 -9.19
C ALA A 89 -5.23 -13.41 -9.72
N ALA A 90 -4.30 -14.20 -9.20
CA ALA A 90 -4.12 -15.60 -9.58
C ALA A 90 -5.27 -16.52 -9.13
N LYS A 91 -6.06 -16.10 -8.14
CA LYS A 91 -7.19 -16.88 -7.63
C LYS A 91 -8.49 -16.60 -8.39
N ILE A 92 -8.70 -15.35 -8.78
CA ILE A 92 -9.99 -14.89 -9.28
C ILE A 92 -10.21 -15.23 -10.76
N PRO A 93 -11.41 -15.69 -11.15
CA PRO A 93 -11.73 -15.89 -12.55
C PRO A 93 -11.87 -14.53 -13.27
N VAL A 94 -11.57 -14.52 -14.57
CA VAL A 94 -11.73 -13.32 -15.41
C VAL A 94 -13.20 -12.88 -15.49
N ASN A 95 -14.12 -13.85 -15.55
CA ASN A 95 -15.55 -13.60 -15.66
C ASN A 95 -16.26 -13.95 -14.34
N CYS A 96 -16.69 -12.92 -13.61
CA CYS A 96 -17.41 -13.08 -12.34
C CYS A 96 -18.91 -13.36 -12.52
N HIS A 97 -19.49 -13.25 -13.71
CA HIS A 97 -20.93 -13.48 -13.99
C HIS A 97 -21.91 -12.80 -13.00
N GLY A 98 -21.54 -11.65 -12.43
CA GLY A 98 -22.36 -10.94 -11.43
C GLY A 98 -22.23 -11.45 -10.00
N VAL A 99 -21.31 -12.36 -9.71
CA VAL A 99 -21.00 -12.80 -8.33
C VAL A 99 -20.31 -11.67 -7.60
N HIS A 100 -21.00 -11.12 -6.60
CA HIS A 100 -20.56 -9.96 -5.81
C HIS A 100 -19.15 -10.13 -5.22
N ASP A 101 -18.87 -11.25 -4.57
CA ASP A 101 -17.56 -11.52 -3.93
C ASP A 101 -16.39 -11.49 -4.92
N CYS A 102 -16.64 -12.00 -6.14
CA CYS A 102 -15.64 -12.04 -7.20
C CYS A 102 -15.34 -10.62 -7.73
N GLN A 103 -16.38 -9.79 -7.90
CA GLN A 103 -16.22 -8.41 -8.32
C GLN A 103 -15.50 -7.57 -7.25
N VAL A 104 -15.80 -7.81 -5.97
CA VAL A 104 -15.08 -7.18 -4.86
C VAL A 104 -13.59 -7.57 -4.87
N ALA A 105 -13.27 -8.84 -5.11
CA ALA A 105 -11.89 -9.31 -5.22
C ALA A 105 -11.15 -8.75 -6.46
N GLN A 106 -11.86 -8.53 -7.58
CA GLN A 106 -11.30 -7.81 -8.74
C GLN A 106 -10.99 -6.35 -8.39
N ALA A 107 -11.90 -5.66 -7.71
CA ALA A 107 -11.68 -4.29 -7.25
C ALA A 107 -10.49 -4.20 -6.29
N ALA A 108 -10.40 -5.10 -5.30
CA ALA A 108 -9.28 -5.17 -4.36
C ALA A 108 -7.94 -5.40 -5.09
N THR A 109 -7.93 -6.26 -6.11
CA THR A 109 -6.75 -6.47 -6.95
C THR A 109 -6.31 -5.17 -7.65
N ALA A 110 -7.25 -4.41 -8.23
CA ALA A 110 -6.94 -3.17 -8.94
C ALA A 110 -6.41 -2.08 -8.00
N PHE A 111 -7.09 -1.84 -6.87
CA PHE A 111 -6.64 -0.88 -5.86
C PHE A 111 -5.31 -1.29 -5.22
N GLY A 112 -5.08 -2.59 -5.03
CA GLY A 112 -3.78 -3.13 -4.62
C GLY A 112 -2.64 -2.77 -5.58
N PHE A 113 -2.86 -2.85 -6.90
CA PHE A 113 -1.86 -2.41 -7.88
C PHE A 113 -1.66 -0.90 -7.90
N PHE A 114 -2.70 -0.10 -7.67
CA PHE A 114 -2.55 1.34 -7.52
C PHE A 114 -1.71 1.68 -6.28
N LEU A 115 -1.95 1.01 -5.15
CA LEU A 115 -1.15 1.17 -3.94
C LEU A 115 0.30 0.72 -4.15
N TRP A 116 0.54 -0.37 -4.89
CA TRP A 116 1.88 -0.76 -5.32
C TRP A 116 2.58 0.35 -6.12
N ALA A 117 1.90 0.92 -7.12
CA ALA A 117 2.47 1.95 -7.98
C ALA A 117 2.81 3.21 -7.16
N ILE A 118 1.92 3.64 -6.27
CA ILE A 118 2.14 4.82 -5.43
C ILE A 118 3.29 4.59 -4.44
N THR A 119 3.29 3.46 -3.73
CA THR A 119 4.35 3.14 -2.75
C THR A 119 5.71 2.96 -3.41
N THR A 120 5.75 2.39 -4.62
CA THR A 120 6.97 2.34 -5.46
C THR A 120 7.43 3.75 -5.86
N GLY A 121 6.52 4.60 -6.31
CA GLY A 121 6.83 5.99 -6.66
C GLY A 121 7.39 6.78 -5.48
N LEU A 122 6.78 6.64 -4.30
CA LEU A 122 7.29 7.23 -3.06
C LEU A 122 8.68 6.69 -2.68
N ALA A 123 8.91 5.38 -2.82
CA ALA A 123 10.22 4.78 -2.56
C ALA A 123 11.30 5.36 -3.50
N VAL A 124 10.99 5.53 -4.78
CA VAL A 124 11.90 6.14 -5.76
C VAL A 124 12.21 7.59 -5.39
N ILE A 125 11.20 8.40 -5.04
CA ILE A 125 11.38 9.80 -4.63
C ILE A 125 12.27 9.89 -3.38
N GLU A 126 12.02 9.05 -2.37
CA GLU A 126 12.84 8.99 -1.14
C GLU A 126 14.28 8.53 -1.43
N GLY A 127 14.44 7.54 -2.32
CA GLY A 127 15.73 7.02 -2.76
C GLY A 127 16.56 8.04 -3.53
N LEU A 128 15.93 8.84 -4.39
CA LEU A 128 16.60 9.94 -5.09
C LEU A 128 16.98 11.07 -4.13
N GLY A 129 16.11 11.40 -3.18
CA GLY A 129 16.37 12.41 -2.15
C GLY A 129 17.55 12.05 -1.24
N SER A 130 17.65 10.78 -0.82
CA SER A 130 18.75 10.33 0.05
C SER A 130 20.12 10.36 -0.63
N ARG A 131 20.19 10.13 -1.95
CA ARG A 131 21.44 10.21 -2.73
C ARG A 131 21.91 11.65 -3.00
N GLY A 132 20.98 12.61 -3.07
CA GLY A 132 21.30 14.03 -3.25
C GLY A 132 21.99 14.66 -2.03
N GLY A 133 21.64 14.21 -0.82
CA GLY A 133 22.27 14.68 0.43
C GLY A 133 23.66 14.11 0.70
N ALA A 134 24.06 13.01 0.03
CA ALA A 134 25.37 12.39 0.18
C ALA A 134 26.47 13.02 -0.69
N ARG A 135 26.16 14.09 -1.44
CA ARG A 135 27.09 14.80 -2.35
C ARG A 135 27.53 16.18 -1.87
N VAL A 136 27.38 16.50 -0.58
CA VAL A 136 27.89 17.72 0.07
C VAL A 136 28.86 17.39 1.18
#